data_AF-A0A1Z8V9W0-F1
#
_entry.id   AF-A0A1Z8V9W0-F1
#
_cell.length_a   1.000
_cell.length_b   1.000
_cell.length_c   1.000
_cell.angle_alpha   90.00
_cell.angle_beta   90.00
_cell.angle_gamma   90.00
#
_symmetry.space_group_name_H-M   'P 1'
#
loop_
_entity.id
_entity.type
_entity.pdbx_description
1 polymer ?
#
loop_
_entity_poly.entity_id
_entity_poly.type
_entity_poly.pdbx_seq_one_letter_code
_entity_poly.pdbx_strand_id
1 'polypeptide(L)'
;MRASRIIIETLPSLMNNPENARLRQMMLQAAVFSGLAFSNTKTALAHNISYPVSLNHNLEHGIACSFTLPLVMRRAIGSDTVCDETLREIFGNDLHNGADQLEEFLCNLEISTDPDDYGIPATTFKKYLNDALTGERGRNFIAA
;
A
#
# COMPACT_ATOMS: atom_id res chain seq x y z
N MET A 1 1.81 -12.30 0.26
CA MET A 1 3.21 -12.50 -0.18
C MET A 1 3.39 -12.58 -1.70
N ARG A 2 2.95 -13.64 -2.39
CA ARG A 2 3.35 -13.92 -3.80
C ARG A 2 3.08 -12.77 -4.78
N ALA A 3 1.90 -12.15 -4.70
CA ALA A 3 1.56 -11.01 -5.54
C ALA A 3 2.51 -9.82 -5.33
N SER A 4 2.74 -9.43 -4.06
CA SER A 4 3.61 -8.33 -3.67
C SER A 4 5.02 -8.50 -4.24
N ARG A 5 5.60 -9.70 -4.13
CA ARG A 5 6.92 -9.99 -4.69
C ARG A 5 6.98 -9.81 -6.21
N ILE A 6 6.00 -10.36 -6.94
CA ILE A 6 5.93 -10.21 -8.39
C ILE A 6 5.81 -8.71 -8.76
N ILE A 7 5.00 -7.94 -8.04
CA ILE A 7 4.82 -6.50 -8.30
C ILE A 7 6.14 -5.75 -8.11
N ILE A 8 6.80 -5.93 -6.95
CA ILE A 8 8.06 -5.24 -6.63
C ILE A 8 9.14 -5.57 -7.65
N GLU A 9 9.25 -6.84 -8.07
CA GLU A 9 10.24 -7.29 -9.04
C GLU A 9 9.92 -6.85 -10.49
N THR A 10 8.63 -6.73 -10.86
CA THR A 10 8.20 -6.54 -12.26
C THR A 10 7.90 -5.08 -12.61
N LEU A 11 7.24 -4.35 -11.72
CA LEU A 11 6.65 -3.05 -12.03
C LEU A 11 7.69 -2.02 -12.51
N PRO A 12 8.88 -1.87 -11.88
CA PRO A 12 9.88 -0.92 -12.37
C PRO A 12 10.34 -1.22 -13.80
N SER A 13 10.54 -2.51 -14.12
CA SER A 13 10.91 -2.94 -15.46
C SER A 13 9.79 -2.70 -16.47
N LEU A 14 8.53 -2.88 -16.06
CA LEU A 14 7.38 -2.63 -16.91
C LEU A 14 7.22 -1.14 -17.20
N MET A 15 7.45 -0.25 -16.23
CA MET A 15 7.39 1.20 -16.45
C MET A 15 8.42 1.67 -17.48
N ASN A 16 9.61 1.05 -17.49
CA ASN A 16 10.65 1.32 -18.49
C ASN A 16 10.33 0.75 -19.88
N ASN A 17 9.48 -0.28 -19.97
CA ASN A 17 9.07 -0.88 -21.24
C ASN A 17 7.61 -1.39 -21.19
N PRO A 18 6.63 -0.49 -21.32
CA PRO A 18 5.21 -0.81 -21.11
C PRO A 18 4.65 -1.84 -22.07
N GLU A 19 5.20 -1.92 -23.29
CA GLU A 19 4.76 -2.83 -24.35
C GLU A 19 5.31 -4.27 -24.20
N ASN A 20 6.14 -4.52 -23.18
CA ASN A 20 6.69 -5.85 -22.96
C ASN A 20 5.61 -6.84 -22.49
N ALA A 21 5.16 -7.70 -23.41
CA ALA A 21 4.10 -8.67 -23.17
C ALA A 21 4.37 -9.59 -21.97
N ARG A 22 5.63 -9.98 -21.73
CA ARG A 22 6.00 -10.85 -20.60
C ARG A 22 5.85 -10.13 -19.26
N LEU A 23 6.30 -8.89 -19.17
CA LEU A 23 6.16 -8.08 -17.95
C LEU A 23 4.69 -7.76 -17.67
N ARG A 24 3.90 -7.46 -18.71
CA ARG A 24 2.44 -7.28 -18.58
C ARG A 24 1.77 -8.56 -18.09
N GLN A 25 2.14 -9.73 -18.61
CA GLN A 25 1.60 -11.02 -18.15
C GLN A 25 1.94 -11.28 -16.67
N MET A 26 3.16 -10.98 -16.24
CA MET A 26 3.55 -11.09 -14.83
C MET A 26 2.73 -10.16 -13.93
N MET A 27 2.51 -8.90 -14.34
CA MET A 27 1.67 -7.98 -13.60
C MET A 27 0.20 -8.41 -13.56
N LEU A 28 -0.35 -8.93 -14.65
CA LEU A 28 -1.71 -9.50 -14.68
C LEU A 28 -1.83 -10.68 -13.72
N GLN A 29 -0.84 -11.56 -13.69
CA GLN A 29 -0.81 -12.67 -12.73
C GLN A 29 -0.77 -12.17 -11.28
N ALA A 30 0.02 -11.14 -11.00
CA ALA A 30 0.07 -10.54 -9.66
C ALA A 30 -1.25 -9.87 -9.27
N ALA A 31 -1.93 -9.21 -10.22
CA ALA A 31 -3.25 -8.62 -10.01
C ALA A 31 -4.30 -9.70 -9.67
N VAL A 32 -4.30 -10.83 -10.39
CA VAL A 32 -5.18 -11.97 -10.09
C VAL A 32 -4.90 -12.53 -8.69
N PHE A 33 -3.63 -12.76 -8.34
CA PHE A 33 -3.29 -13.24 -7.00
C PHE A 33 -3.67 -12.25 -5.90
N SER A 34 -3.52 -10.95 -6.13
CA SER A 34 -3.98 -9.90 -5.20
C SER A 34 -5.50 -9.93 -5.04
N GLY A 35 -6.24 -10.06 -6.15
CA GLY A 35 -7.69 -10.15 -6.17
C GLY A 35 -8.21 -11.37 -5.40
N LEU A 36 -7.60 -12.55 -5.57
CA LEU A 36 -7.96 -13.74 -4.80
C LEU A 36 -7.65 -13.59 -3.30
N ALA A 37 -6.52 -12.97 -2.94
CA ALA A 37 -6.20 -12.73 -1.53
C ALA A 37 -7.21 -11.75 -0.91
N PHE A 38 -7.48 -10.65 -1.60
CA PHE A 38 -8.45 -9.64 -1.18
C PHE A 38 -9.89 -10.17 -1.12
N SER A 39 -10.32 -11.04 -2.04
CA SER A 39 -11.68 -11.60 -1.99
C SER A 39 -11.93 -12.50 -0.77
N ASN A 40 -10.86 -13.04 -0.17
CA ASN A 40 -10.93 -13.93 0.99
C ASN A 40 -10.55 -13.23 2.31
N THR A 41 -10.10 -11.97 2.26
CA THR A 41 -9.67 -11.20 3.43
C THR A 41 -10.46 -9.89 3.50
N LYS A 42 -10.86 -9.45 4.71
CA LYS A 42 -11.58 -8.17 4.84
C LYS A 42 -10.64 -6.99 4.49
N THR A 43 -11.23 -5.86 4.09
CA THR A 43 -10.54 -4.67 3.56
C THR A 43 -9.50 -4.09 4.53
N ALA A 44 -8.32 -3.72 4.04
CA ALA A 44 -7.18 -3.20 4.83
C ALA A 44 -7.28 -1.69 5.15
N LEU A 45 -6.52 -1.22 6.15
CA LEU A 45 -6.48 0.18 6.60
C LEU A 45 -6.17 1.19 5.48
N ALA A 46 -5.22 0.88 4.59
CA ALA A 46 -4.87 1.74 3.46
C ALA A 46 -6.06 2.04 2.54
N HIS A 47 -6.96 1.06 2.33
CA HIS A 47 -8.18 1.27 1.54
C HIS A 47 -9.20 2.15 2.28
N ASN A 48 -9.22 2.14 3.62
CA ASN A 48 -10.12 3.03 4.37
C ASN A 48 -9.64 4.48 4.33
N ILE A 49 -8.33 4.70 4.38
CA ILE A 49 -7.74 6.04 4.27
C ILE A 49 -7.93 6.61 2.86
N SER A 50 -7.87 5.76 1.82
CA SER A 50 -7.96 6.23 0.44
C SER A 50 -9.34 6.72 0.01
N TYR A 51 -10.45 6.23 0.60
CA TYR A 51 -11.80 6.69 0.26
C TYR A 51 -12.01 8.21 0.42
N PRO A 52 -11.79 8.82 1.61
CA PRO A 52 -11.97 10.25 1.77
C PRO A 52 -10.97 11.05 0.93
N VAL A 53 -9.78 10.52 0.68
CA VAL A 53 -8.79 11.16 -0.19
C VAL A 53 -9.28 11.23 -1.62
N SER A 54 -9.68 10.09 -2.21
CA SER A 54 -10.20 10.04 -3.58
C SER A 54 -11.46 10.89 -3.77
N LEU A 55 -12.39 10.86 -2.80
CA LEU A 55 -13.66 11.58 -2.91
C LEU A 55 -13.51 13.09 -2.73
N ASN A 56 -12.68 13.55 -1.79
CA ASN A 56 -12.60 14.98 -1.45
C ASN A 56 -11.53 15.73 -2.26
N HIS A 57 -10.52 15.01 -2.77
CA HIS A 57 -9.38 15.61 -3.48
C HIS A 57 -9.30 15.19 -4.95
N ASN A 58 -10.29 14.45 -5.46
CA ASN A 58 -10.33 13.93 -6.84
C ASN A 58 -9.06 13.15 -7.24
N LEU A 59 -8.40 12.51 -6.26
CA LEU A 59 -7.20 11.74 -6.49
C LEU A 59 -7.55 10.33 -6.98
N GLU A 60 -6.83 9.85 -7.99
CA GLU A 60 -6.99 8.49 -8.49
C GLU A 60 -6.84 7.46 -7.36
N HIS A 61 -7.77 6.50 -7.30
CA HIS A 61 -7.84 5.57 -6.17
C HIS A 61 -6.56 4.74 -5.97
N GLY A 62 -5.88 4.38 -7.08
CA GLY A 62 -4.61 3.68 -7.03
C GLY A 62 -3.53 4.49 -6.31
N ILE A 63 -3.42 5.78 -6.62
CA ILE A 63 -2.48 6.69 -5.97
C ILE A 63 -2.87 6.89 -4.50
N ALA A 64 -4.15 7.16 -4.24
CA ALA A 64 -4.68 7.35 -2.89
C ALA A 64 -4.44 6.15 -1.96
N CYS A 65 -4.49 4.93 -2.49
CA CYS A 65 -4.12 3.72 -1.76
C CYS A 65 -2.62 3.59 -1.57
N SER A 66 -1.83 3.91 -2.61
CA SER A 66 -0.39 3.63 -2.66
C SER A 66 0.43 4.51 -1.72
N PHE A 67 0.21 5.83 -1.72
CA PHE A 67 1.07 6.75 -0.97
C PHE A 67 1.03 6.52 0.55
N THR A 68 -0.04 5.91 1.06
CA THR A 68 -0.20 5.60 2.49
C THR A 68 0.42 4.26 2.91
N LEU A 69 0.86 3.42 1.96
CA LEU A 69 1.36 2.08 2.25
C LEU A 69 2.59 2.06 3.18
N PRO A 70 3.62 2.93 3.01
CA PRO A 70 4.76 2.95 3.94
C PRO A 70 4.33 3.28 5.37
N LEU A 71 3.46 4.28 5.54
CA LEU A 71 2.91 4.65 6.85
C LEU A 71 2.11 3.50 7.49
N VAL A 72 1.28 2.81 6.71
CA VAL A 72 0.48 1.67 7.18
C VAL A 72 1.38 0.50 7.56
N MET A 73 2.41 0.21 6.77
CA MET A 73 3.40 -0.81 7.08
C MET A 73 4.12 -0.50 8.39
N ARG A 74 4.63 0.73 8.58
CA ARG A 74 5.28 1.15 9.83
C ARG A 74 4.39 0.98 11.06
N ARG A 75 3.08 1.20 10.92
CA ARG A 75 2.12 0.99 12.02
C ARG A 75 1.79 -0.47 12.28
N ALA A 76 1.89 -1.33 11.27
CA ALA A 76 1.63 -2.76 11.42
C ALA A 76 2.77 -3.49 12.15
N ILE A 77 4.00 -2.96 12.07
CA ILE A 77 5.18 -3.58 12.70
C ILE A 77 4.92 -3.86 14.18
N GLY A 78 5.11 -5.12 14.59
CA GLY A 78 4.93 -5.55 15.98
C GLY A 78 3.48 -5.70 16.43
N SER A 79 2.49 -5.43 15.57
CA SER A 79 1.07 -5.60 15.91
C SER A 79 0.59 -7.05 15.77
N ASP A 80 1.17 -7.81 14.83
CA ASP A 80 0.87 -9.23 14.61
C ASP A 80 2.12 -9.96 14.10
N THR A 81 2.49 -11.07 14.76
CA THR A 81 3.74 -11.77 14.46
C THR A 81 3.73 -12.44 13.09
N VAL A 82 2.57 -12.94 12.64
CA VAL A 82 2.43 -13.61 11.33
C VAL A 82 2.52 -12.57 10.20
N CYS A 83 1.95 -11.39 10.41
CA CYS A 83 2.09 -10.25 9.52
C CYS A 83 3.56 -9.82 9.40
N ASP A 84 4.26 -9.67 10.52
CA ASP A 84 5.68 -9.31 10.53
C ASP A 84 6.53 -10.34 9.78
N GLU A 85 6.32 -11.64 10.04
CA GLU A 85 7.02 -12.72 9.31
C GLU A 85 6.77 -12.63 7.82
N THR A 86 5.51 -12.44 7.40
CA THR A 86 5.13 -12.30 5.99
C THR A 86 5.77 -11.07 5.35
N LEU A 87 5.85 -9.94 6.07
CA LEU A 87 6.50 -8.73 5.59
C LEU A 87 8.01 -8.93 5.47
N ARG A 88 8.65 -9.68 6.38
CA ARG A 88 10.09 -9.99 6.31
C ARG A 88 10.43 -10.82 5.08
N GLU A 89 9.55 -11.71 4.65
CA GLU A 89 9.74 -12.48 3.41
C GLU A 89 9.72 -11.60 2.14
N ILE A 90 9.15 -10.39 2.23
CA ILE A 90 9.03 -9.46 1.09
C ILE A 90 10.13 -8.39 1.15
N PHE A 91 10.33 -7.78 2.32
CA PHE A 91 11.17 -6.58 2.49
C PHE A 91 12.45 -6.83 3.31
N GLY A 92 12.67 -8.05 3.80
CA GLY A 92 13.84 -8.40 4.61
C GLY A 92 13.61 -8.24 6.12
N ASN A 93 14.63 -8.60 6.91
CA ASN A 93 14.51 -8.73 8.37
C ASN A 93 14.25 -7.40 9.10
N ASP A 94 14.81 -6.30 8.59
CA ASP A 94 14.57 -4.96 9.12
C ASP A 94 13.33 -4.36 8.46
N LEU A 95 12.19 -4.48 9.14
CA LEU A 95 10.91 -3.98 8.63
C LEU A 95 10.84 -2.46 8.58
N HIS A 96 11.61 -1.73 9.40
CA HIS A 96 11.66 -0.28 9.31
C HIS A 96 12.39 0.14 8.03
N ASN A 97 13.53 -0.48 7.75
CA ASN A 97 14.21 -0.30 6.47
C ASN A 97 13.36 -0.77 5.30
N GLY A 98 12.61 -1.87 5.45
CA GLY A 98 11.67 -2.35 4.43
C GLY A 98 10.58 -1.34 4.07
N ALA A 99 10.07 -0.61 5.07
CA ALA A 99 9.12 0.48 4.82
C ALA A 99 9.78 1.70 4.15
N ASP A 100 11.06 1.99 4.44
CA ASP A 100 11.83 3.02 3.71
C ASP A 100 12.01 2.63 2.24
N GLN A 101 12.32 1.35 1.96
CA GLN A 101 12.43 0.83 0.59
C GLN A 101 11.10 0.90 -0.16
N LEU A 102 9.97 0.65 0.52
CA LEU A 102 8.66 0.78 -0.10
C LEU A 102 8.34 2.24 -0.47
N GLU A 103 8.73 3.18 0.38
CA GLU A 103 8.61 4.62 0.12
C GLU A 103 9.48 5.05 -1.07
N GLU A 104 10.75 4.63 -1.11
CA GLU A 104 11.65 4.87 -2.25
C GLU A 104 11.11 4.24 -3.55
N PHE A 105 10.58 3.01 -3.48
CA PHE A 105 9.94 2.33 -4.61
C PHE A 105 8.78 3.14 -5.19
N LEU A 106 7.92 3.73 -4.34
CA LEU A 106 6.82 4.58 -4.78
C LEU A 106 7.33 5.88 -5.40
N CYS A 107 8.33 6.52 -4.78
CA CYS A 107 8.93 7.74 -5.33
C CYS A 107 9.56 7.49 -6.71
N ASN A 108 10.20 6.35 -6.92
CA ASN A 108 10.74 5.93 -8.22
C ASN A 108 9.66 5.67 -9.29
N LEU A 109 8.41 5.50 -8.87
CA LEU A 109 7.23 5.41 -9.74
C LEU A 109 6.49 6.75 -9.87
N GLU A 110 7.12 7.86 -9.44
CA GLU A 110 6.55 9.21 -9.45
C GLU A 110 5.32 9.36 -8.52
N ILE A 111 5.23 8.51 -7.48
CA ILE A 111 4.18 8.57 -6.46
C ILE A 111 4.80 9.15 -5.18
N SER A 112 4.48 10.41 -4.86
CA SER A 112 4.86 11.02 -3.58
C SER A 112 4.16 10.32 -2.41
N THR A 113 4.84 10.21 -1.28
CA THR A 113 4.28 9.74 0.01
C THR A 113 3.79 10.89 0.90
N ASP A 114 4.00 12.15 0.49
CA ASP A 114 3.56 13.34 1.22
C ASP A 114 2.11 13.71 0.83
N PRO A 115 1.15 13.73 1.79
CA PRO A 115 -0.21 14.20 1.54
C PRO A 115 -0.30 15.62 0.98
N ASP A 116 0.64 16.51 1.34
CA ASP A 116 0.62 17.92 0.90
C ASP A 116 0.84 18.03 -0.62
N ASP A 117 1.59 17.11 -1.24
CA ASP A 117 1.78 17.05 -2.71
C ASP A 117 0.48 16.76 -3.47
N TYR A 118 -0.52 16.20 -2.79
CA TYR A 118 -1.87 15.97 -3.32
C TYR A 118 -2.88 17.02 -2.84
N GLY A 119 -2.41 18.12 -2.23
CA GLY A 119 -3.25 19.18 -1.70
C GLY A 119 -4.05 18.76 -0.46
N ILE A 120 -3.52 17.85 0.35
CA ILE A 120 -4.15 17.34 1.57
C ILE A 120 -3.38 17.83 2.79
N PRO A 121 -3.82 18.93 3.45
CA PRO A 121 -3.12 19.46 4.61
C PRO A 121 -2.92 18.40 5.71
N ALA A 122 -1.76 18.40 6.36
CA ALA A 122 -1.44 17.47 7.46
C ALA A 122 -2.54 17.34 8.53
N THR A 123 -3.24 18.42 8.87
CA THR A 123 -4.38 18.40 9.82
C THR A 123 -5.56 17.58 9.29
N THR A 124 -5.85 17.70 8.00
CA THR A 124 -6.92 16.97 7.31
C THR A 124 -6.53 15.50 7.17
N PHE A 125 -5.30 15.23 6.77
CA PHE A 125 -4.80 13.85 6.66
C PHE A 125 -4.82 13.14 8.01
N LYS A 126 -4.42 13.81 9.09
CA LYS A 126 -4.51 13.27 10.47
C LYS A 126 -5.95 12.93 10.86
N LYS A 127 -6.93 13.73 10.44
CA LYS A 127 -8.34 13.44 10.65
C LYS A 127 -8.77 12.17 9.90
N TYR A 128 -8.45 12.06 8.62
CA TYR A 128 -8.75 10.86 7.82
C TYR A 128 -8.14 9.59 8.42
N LEU A 129 -6.90 9.70 8.90
CA LEU A 129 -6.24 8.59 9.58
C LEU A 129 -6.97 8.19 10.87
N ASN A 130 -7.34 9.15 11.73
CA ASN A 130 -8.06 8.86 12.96
C ASN A 130 -9.44 8.25 12.69
N ASP A 131 -10.17 8.77 11.69
CA ASP A 131 -11.47 8.25 11.28
C ASP A 131 -11.33 6.82 10.73
N ALA A 132 -10.30 6.56 9.92
CA ALA A 132 -10.02 5.24 9.36
C ALA A 132 -9.66 4.20 10.45
N LEU A 133 -8.99 4.61 11.53
CA LEU A 133 -8.63 3.76 12.67
C LEU A 133 -9.83 3.47 13.59
N THR A 134 -10.67 4.47 13.85
CA THR A 134 -11.82 4.35 14.76
C THR A 134 -13.05 3.71 14.11
N GLY A 135 -13.16 3.75 12.78
CA GLY A 135 -14.24 3.14 12.02
C GLY A 135 -14.30 1.60 12.14
N GLU A 136 -15.44 1.01 11.79
CA GLU A 136 -15.67 -0.46 11.82
C GLU A 136 -14.59 -1.28 11.14
N ARG A 137 -13.96 -0.73 10.09
CA ARG A 137 -12.93 -1.41 9.31
C ARG A 137 -11.52 -1.19 9.89
N GLY A 138 -11.27 -0.11 10.63
CA GLY A 138 -10.01 0.13 11.34
C GLY A 138 -9.84 -0.77 12.57
N ARG A 139 -10.94 -1.07 13.26
CA ARG A 139 -10.96 -2.03 14.38
C ARG A 139 -10.57 -3.45 14.00
N ASN A 140 -10.64 -3.81 12.71
CA ASN A 140 -10.17 -5.11 12.21
C ASN A 140 -8.66 -5.12 11.87
N PHE A 141 -7.98 -3.96 11.87
CA PHE A 141 -6.58 -3.83 11.47
C PHE A 141 -5.62 -3.93 12.67
N ILE A 142 -6.01 -3.39 13.81
CA ILE A 142 -5.33 -3.61 15.10
C ILE A 142 -6.41 -4.20 16.00
N ALA A 143 -6.32 -5.50 16.28
CA ALA A 143 -7.10 -6.09 17.35
C ALA A 143 -6.62 -5.45 18.67
N ALA A 144 -7.33 -4.40 19.09
CA ALA A 144 -7.35 -3.96 20.47
C ALA A 144 -8.46 -4.71 21.20
#